data_AF-A0A914MG46-F1
#
_entry.id   AF-A0A914MG46-F1
#
_cell.length_a   1.000
_cell.length_b   1.000
_cell.length_c   1.000
_cell.angle_alpha   90.00
_cell.angle_beta   90.00
_cell.angle_gamma   90.00
#
_symmetry.space_group_name_H-M   'P 1'
#
loop_
_entity.id
_entity.type
_entity.pdbx_description
1 polymer ?
#
loop_
_entity_poly.entity_id
_entity_poly.type
_entity_poly.pdbx_seq_one_letter_code
_entity_poly.pdbx_strand_id
1 'polypeptide(L)'
;MTCFHLSKNIWANLDKNFDNNFREFAQKLKLDNKIIDLLAQYQSCLWILVAVGALLLVVGFLGCCGAACESLVLLSLFSILILILSLIELYVLISLFTNRGELLENLHGAFVKSAETVDGRKNLKPIEDLLQCCGATIETKQTYIKENLCPGELKDKEDCYTSLTGKIDSMGNGLFLCGILLLLVQFFSIMFSNILCKAFQEHGPINYA
;
A
#
# COMPACT_ATOMS: atom_id res chain seq x y z
N MET A 1 -2.23 13.22 28.69
CA MET A 1 -0.83 13.71 28.58
C MET A 1 0.23 12.61 28.76
N THR A 2 -0.05 11.57 29.54
CA THR A 2 0.82 10.39 29.75
C THR A 2 1.03 9.51 28.50
N CYS A 3 0.03 9.40 27.62
CA CYS A 3 0.15 8.62 26.38
C CYS A 3 1.17 9.23 25.39
N PHE A 4 1.23 10.57 25.30
CA PHE A 4 2.21 11.28 24.48
C PHE A 4 3.63 11.24 25.06
N HIS A 5 3.77 11.07 26.38
CA HIS A 5 5.08 10.86 27.02
C HIS A 5 5.57 9.42 26.87
N LEU A 6 4.69 8.43 26.93
CA LEU A 6 5.03 7.04 26.60
C LEU A 6 5.36 6.90 25.12
N SER A 7 4.58 7.51 24.22
CA SER A 7 4.91 7.52 22.79
C SER A 7 6.22 8.26 22.53
N LYS A 8 6.48 9.42 23.16
CA LYS A 8 7.76 10.13 23.04
C LYS A 8 8.95 9.37 23.64
N ASN A 9 8.78 8.66 24.75
CA ASN A 9 9.86 7.87 25.36
C ASN A 9 10.13 6.61 24.54
N ILE A 10 9.09 5.97 24.00
CA ILE A 10 9.21 4.84 23.08
C ILE A 10 9.81 5.31 21.76
N TRP A 11 9.32 6.41 21.18
CA TRP A 11 9.92 7.02 19.98
C TRP A 11 11.33 7.52 20.24
N ALA A 12 11.66 8.14 21.36
CA ALA A 12 13.03 8.60 21.63
C ALA A 12 14.01 7.45 21.88
N ASN A 13 13.52 6.32 22.42
CA ASN A 13 14.33 5.11 22.60
C ASN A 13 14.42 4.28 21.32
N LEU A 14 13.34 4.24 20.53
CA LEU A 14 13.28 3.60 19.22
C LEU A 14 14.06 4.42 18.21
N ASP A 15 13.98 5.75 18.17
CA ASP A 15 14.68 6.67 17.25
C ASP A 15 16.18 6.70 17.51
N LYS A 16 16.65 6.63 18.77
CA LYS A 16 18.10 6.50 19.04
C LYS A 16 18.66 5.15 18.60
N ASN A 17 17.93 4.06 18.84
CA ASN A 17 18.33 2.72 18.38
C ASN A 17 18.12 2.53 16.88
N PHE A 18 17.08 3.14 16.32
CA PHE A 18 16.73 3.09 14.91
C PHE A 18 17.69 3.97 14.13
N ASP A 19 18.04 5.20 14.55
CA ASP A 19 19.03 6.04 13.85
C ASP A 19 20.41 5.36 13.83
N ASN A 20 20.85 4.72 14.91
CA ASN A 20 22.10 3.95 14.90
C ASN A 20 22.01 2.68 14.05
N ASN A 21 20.94 1.89 14.16
CA ASN A 21 20.74 0.69 13.35
C ASN A 21 20.44 1.02 11.89
N PHE A 22 19.80 2.14 11.60
CA PHE A 22 19.44 2.63 10.28
C PHE A 22 20.63 3.32 9.65
N ARG A 23 21.51 3.97 10.42
CA ARG A 23 22.85 4.37 9.95
C ARG A 23 23.70 3.15 9.68
N GLU A 24 23.71 2.14 10.56
CA GLU A 24 24.43 0.89 10.30
C GLU A 24 23.85 0.15 9.08
N PHE A 25 22.53 0.12 8.93
CA PHE A 25 21.82 -0.46 7.79
C PHE A 25 22.04 0.38 6.52
N ALA A 26 22.02 1.71 6.60
CA ALA A 26 22.29 2.65 5.49
C ALA A 26 23.76 2.66 5.08
N GLN A 27 24.68 2.42 6.03
CA GLN A 27 26.12 2.35 5.83
C GLN A 27 26.52 0.94 5.34
N LYS A 28 25.81 -0.11 5.76
CA LYS A 28 25.82 -1.45 5.11
C LYS A 28 25.17 -1.42 3.73
N LEU A 29 24.17 -0.56 3.52
CA LEU A 29 23.51 -0.35 2.22
C LEU A 29 24.24 0.65 1.32
N LYS A 30 25.31 1.30 1.80
CA LYS A 30 26.22 2.16 1.04
C LYS A 30 25.49 2.89 -0.10
N LEU A 31 24.51 3.73 0.25
CA LEU A 31 23.49 4.31 -0.65
C LEU A 31 24.07 4.56 -2.06
N ASP A 32 23.92 3.56 -2.91
CA ASP A 32 24.45 3.58 -4.27
C ASP A 32 23.53 4.53 -5.03
N ASN A 33 24.10 5.39 -5.87
CA ASN A 33 23.31 6.19 -6.80
C ASN A 33 22.34 5.28 -7.61
N LYS A 34 22.61 3.97 -7.72
CA LYS A 34 21.69 2.93 -8.19
C LYS A 34 20.40 2.77 -7.40
N ILE A 35 20.35 2.89 -6.07
CA ILE A 35 19.07 2.82 -5.35
C ILE A 35 18.27 4.09 -5.63
N ILE A 36 18.90 5.25 -5.73
CA ILE A 36 18.20 6.49 -6.15
C ILE A 36 17.69 6.34 -7.59
N ASP A 37 18.44 5.70 -8.49
CA ASP A 37 18.04 5.40 -9.86
C ASP A 37 16.90 4.35 -9.92
N LEU A 38 16.93 3.35 -9.03
CA LEU A 38 15.86 2.37 -8.85
C LEU A 38 14.59 3.04 -8.30
N LEU A 39 14.72 3.92 -7.30
CA LEU A 39 13.61 4.69 -6.75
C LEU A 39 13.06 5.70 -7.78
N ALA A 40 13.90 6.27 -8.64
CA ALA A 40 13.45 7.13 -9.75
C ALA A 40 12.59 6.34 -10.76
N GLN A 41 12.89 5.07 -10.95
CA GLN A 41 12.17 4.10 -11.77
C GLN A 41 10.89 3.57 -11.10
N TYR A 42 10.83 3.55 -9.76
CA TYR A 42 9.66 3.18 -8.93
C TYR A 42 8.93 4.36 -8.29
N GLN A 43 9.20 5.58 -8.74
CA GLN A 43 8.80 6.78 -8.04
C GLN A 43 7.31 6.76 -7.73
N SER A 44 6.46 6.39 -8.69
CA SER A 44 5.02 6.29 -8.52
C SER A 44 4.58 5.27 -7.46
N CYS A 45 5.13 4.04 -7.47
CA CYS A 45 4.79 3.01 -6.48
C CYS A 45 5.29 3.36 -5.08
N LEU A 46 6.48 3.97 -5.00
CA LEU A 46 7.08 4.43 -3.75
C LEU A 46 6.23 5.53 -3.11
N TRP A 47 5.81 6.54 -3.87
CA TRP A 47 4.94 7.60 -3.37
C TRP A 47 3.61 7.05 -2.85
N ILE A 48 3.02 6.06 -3.54
CA ILE A 48 1.80 5.39 -3.07
C ILE A 48 2.06 4.65 -1.75
N LEU A 49 3.16 3.88 -1.66
CA LEU A 49 3.51 3.15 -0.42
C LEU A 49 3.72 4.10 0.76
N VAL A 50 4.43 5.22 0.54
CA VAL A 50 4.64 6.25 1.55
C VAL A 50 3.32 6.90 1.96
N ALA A 51 2.46 7.23 1.00
CA ALA A 51 1.15 7.82 1.27
C ALA A 51 0.25 6.87 2.09
N VAL A 52 0.21 5.58 1.72
CA VAL A 52 -0.54 4.55 2.46
C VAL A 52 0.02 4.38 3.87
N GLY A 53 1.35 4.29 4.02
CA GLY A 53 2.00 4.19 5.33
C GLY A 53 1.71 5.38 6.23
N ALA A 54 1.81 6.60 5.69
CA ALA A 54 1.48 7.83 6.42
C ALA A 54 -0.01 7.86 6.83
N LEU A 55 -0.92 7.46 5.94
CA LEU A 55 -2.35 7.38 6.23
C LEU A 55 -2.64 6.41 7.37
N LEU A 56 -2.04 5.21 7.36
CA LEU A 56 -2.20 4.22 8.43
C LEU A 56 -1.68 4.74 9.78
N LEU A 57 -0.55 5.47 9.78
CA LEU A 57 -0.02 6.11 10.98
C LEU A 57 -0.97 7.18 11.53
N VAL A 58 -1.53 8.03 10.67
CA VAL A 58 -2.51 9.06 11.07
C VAL A 58 -3.77 8.42 11.64
N VAL A 59 -4.33 7.43 10.95
CA VAL A 59 -5.52 6.70 11.41
C VAL A 59 -5.26 6.03 12.77
N GLY A 60 -4.13 5.36 12.93
CA GLY A 60 -3.72 4.74 14.20
C GLY A 60 -3.51 5.76 15.32
N PHE A 61 -2.91 6.91 15.02
CA PHE A 61 -2.72 8.01 15.96
C PHE A 61 -4.07 8.58 16.43
N LEU A 62 -5.00 8.82 15.51
CA LEU A 62 -6.33 9.34 15.83
C LEU A 62 -7.13 8.36 16.70
N GLY A 63 -7.09 7.06 16.40
CA GLY A 63 -7.74 6.05 17.22
C GLY A 63 -7.13 5.96 18.62
N CYS A 64 -5.80 5.84 18.71
CA CYS A 64 -5.09 5.71 19.99
C CYS A 64 -5.20 6.97 20.86
N CYS A 65 -4.92 8.15 20.30
CA CYS A 65 -5.02 9.42 21.04
C CYS A 65 -6.47 9.82 21.30
N GLY A 66 -7.40 9.52 20.40
CA GLY A 66 -8.83 9.76 20.62
C GLY A 66 -9.35 9.01 21.84
N ALA A 67 -8.97 7.73 22.00
CA ALA A 67 -9.30 6.95 23.18
C ALA A 67 -8.55 7.43 24.43
N ALA A 68 -7.24 7.66 24.34
CA ALA A 68 -6.42 8.02 25.51
C ALA A 68 -6.64 9.44 26.04
N CYS A 69 -7.06 10.37 25.19
CA CYS A 69 -7.39 11.74 25.56
C CYS A 69 -8.90 11.96 25.78
N GLU A 70 -9.70 10.90 25.71
CA GLU A 70 -11.18 10.95 25.85
C GLU A 70 -11.83 12.01 24.95
N SER A 71 -11.24 12.25 23.77
CA SER A 71 -11.62 13.34 22.89
C SER A 71 -12.62 12.86 21.84
N LEU A 72 -13.88 13.25 22.00
CA LEU A 72 -14.96 12.95 21.05
C LEU A 72 -14.65 13.38 19.61
N VAL A 73 -14.00 14.54 19.42
CA VAL A 73 -13.66 15.04 18.08
C VAL A 73 -12.68 14.11 17.35
N LEU A 74 -11.55 13.74 17.99
CA LEU A 74 -10.56 12.82 17.41
C LEU A 74 -11.15 11.45 17.12
N LEU A 75 -11.98 10.92 18.02
CA LEU A 75 -12.60 9.61 17.85
C LEU A 75 -13.69 9.61 16.77
N SER A 76 -14.44 10.71 16.63
CA SER A 76 -15.38 10.93 15.53
C SER A 76 -14.65 11.03 14.19
N LEU A 77 -13.53 11.76 14.11
CA LEU A 77 -12.70 11.84 12.90
C LEU A 77 -12.14 10.47 12.50
N PHE A 78 -11.68 9.66 13.46
CA PHE A 78 -11.27 8.28 13.21
C PHE A 78 -12.41 7.46 12.58
N SER A 79 -13.61 7.50 13.17
CA SER A 79 -14.78 6.77 12.65
C SER A 79 -15.16 7.20 11.22
N ILE A 80 -15.15 8.51 10.94
CA ILE A 80 -15.43 9.05 9.60
C ILE A 80 -14.37 8.61 8.58
N LEU A 81 -13.08 8.66 8.93
CA LEU A 81 -12.00 8.23 8.03
C LEU A 81 -12.10 6.73 7.71
N ILE A 82 -12.35 5.86 8.70
CA ILE A 82 -12.54 4.42 8.47
C ILE A 82 -13.79 4.17 7.63
N LEU A 83 -14.88 4.92 7.85
CA LEU A 83 -16.08 4.81 7.01
C LEU A 83 -15.77 5.13 5.55
N ILE A 84 -15.03 6.20 5.26
CA ILE A 84 -14.63 6.54 3.89
C ILE A 84 -13.77 5.42 3.27
N LEU A 85 -12.81 4.88 4.03
CA LEU A 85 -11.99 3.76 3.57
C LEU A 85 -12.82 2.51 3.26
N SER A 86 -13.84 2.22 4.08
CA SER A 86 -14.74 1.08 3.85
C SER A 86 -15.57 1.23 2.58
N LEU A 87 -15.97 2.45 2.21
CA LEU A 87 -16.71 2.70 0.97
C LEU A 87 -15.81 2.55 -0.26
N ILE A 88 -14.56 3.03 -0.18
CA ILE A 88 -13.56 2.84 -1.23
C ILE A 88 -13.26 1.35 -1.41
N GLU A 89 -13.05 0.62 -0.31
CA GLU A 89 -12.80 -0.82 -0.34
C GLU A 89 -13.98 -1.59 -0.94
N LEU A 90 -15.21 -1.27 -0.51
CA LEU A 90 -16.42 -1.88 -1.07
C LEU A 90 -16.54 -1.61 -2.58
N TYR A 91 -16.24 -0.38 -3.03
CA TYR A 91 -16.24 -0.04 -4.45
C TYR A 91 -15.19 -0.86 -5.23
N VAL A 92 -13.96 -0.96 -4.72
CA VAL A 92 -12.89 -1.75 -5.35
C VAL A 92 -13.26 -3.23 -5.42
N LEU A 93 -13.83 -3.79 -4.34
CA LEU A 93 -14.26 -5.20 -4.32
C LEU A 93 -15.37 -5.48 -5.32
N ILE A 94 -16.36 -4.59 -5.43
CA ILE A 94 -17.44 -4.72 -6.43
C ILE A 94 -16.89 -4.58 -7.84
N SER A 95 -16.05 -3.58 -8.10
CA SER A 95 -15.43 -3.35 -9.40
C SER A 95 -14.59 -4.55 -9.84
N LEU A 96 -13.79 -5.11 -8.92
CA LEU A 96 -13.00 -6.33 -9.15
C LEU A 96 -13.87 -7.58 -9.37
N PHE A 97 -15.08 -7.62 -8.83
CA PHE A 97 -15.99 -8.75 -9.05
C PHE A 97 -16.73 -8.64 -10.37
N THR A 98 -17.30 -7.46 -10.67
CA THR A 98 -18.19 -7.26 -11.82
C THR A 98 -17.43 -6.95 -13.11
N ASN A 99 -16.35 -6.15 -13.04
CA ASN A 99 -15.67 -5.58 -14.21
C ASN A 99 -14.23 -6.12 -14.35
N ARG A 100 -14.03 -7.42 -14.11
CA ARG A 100 -12.71 -8.05 -14.30
C ARG A 100 -12.13 -7.79 -15.69
N GLY A 101 -12.95 -7.89 -16.74
CA GLY A 101 -12.51 -7.64 -18.11
C GLY A 101 -11.95 -6.24 -18.31
N GLU A 102 -12.64 -5.21 -17.80
CA GLU A 102 -12.21 -3.81 -17.92
C GLU A 102 -10.95 -3.54 -17.09
N LEU A 103 -10.83 -4.14 -15.90
CA LEU A 103 -9.61 -4.07 -15.09
C LEU A 103 -8.42 -4.68 -15.85
N LEU A 104 -8.61 -5.86 -16.45
CA LEU A 104 -7.57 -6.53 -17.22
C LEU A 104 -7.19 -5.74 -18.48
N GLU A 105 -8.15 -5.11 -19.15
CA GLU A 105 -7.90 -4.25 -20.31
C GLU A 105 -7.10 -2.98 -19.92
N ASN A 106 -7.50 -2.31 -18.83
CA ASN A 106 -6.78 -1.16 -18.31
C ASN A 106 -5.35 -1.53 -17.87
N LEU A 107 -5.19 -2.70 -17.24
CA LEU A 107 -3.90 -3.26 -16.88
C LEU A 107 -3.06 -3.50 -18.14
N HIS A 108 -3.62 -4.16 -19.17
CA HIS A 108 -2.95 -4.39 -20.45
C HIS A 108 -2.47 -3.06 -21.07
N GLY A 109 -3.34 -2.05 -21.13
CA GLY A 109 -3.00 -0.72 -21.64
C GLY A 109 -1.85 -0.06 -20.86
N ALA A 110 -1.80 -0.23 -19.53
CA ALA A 110 -0.71 0.28 -18.71
C ALA A 110 0.62 -0.44 -19.02
N PHE A 111 0.61 -1.76 -19.21
CA PHE A 111 1.79 -2.53 -19.61
C PHE A 111 2.28 -2.13 -21.00
N VAL A 112 1.38 -1.98 -21.97
CA VAL A 112 1.71 -1.49 -23.33
C VAL A 112 2.36 -0.11 -23.25
N LYS A 113 1.74 0.83 -22.52
CA LYS A 113 2.27 2.19 -22.36
C LYS A 113 3.64 2.21 -21.68
N SER A 114 3.87 1.33 -20.71
CA SER A 114 5.19 1.17 -20.08
C SER A 114 6.25 0.72 -21.09
N ALA A 115 5.87 -0.05 -22.11
CA ALA A 115 6.79 -0.56 -23.12
C ALA A 115 7.12 0.44 -24.25
N GLU A 116 6.38 1.54 -24.39
CA GLU A 116 6.61 2.53 -25.46
C GLU A 116 7.88 3.36 -25.27
N THR A 117 8.28 3.60 -24.02
CA THR A 117 9.43 4.45 -23.69
C THR A 117 10.64 3.62 -23.29
N VAL A 118 11.86 4.09 -23.60
CA VAL A 118 13.10 3.43 -23.18
C VAL A 118 13.17 3.31 -21.65
N ASP A 119 12.78 4.37 -20.94
CA ASP A 119 12.80 4.40 -19.48
C ASP A 119 11.70 3.49 -18.90
N GLY A 120 10.49 3.51 -19.47
CA GLY A 120 9.40 2.62 -19.05
C GLY A 120 9.74 1.14 -19.24
N ARG A 121 10.51 0.78 -20.28
CA ARG A 121 10.99 -0.60 -20.49
C ARG A 121 12.01 -1.01 -19.45
N LYS A 122 12.94 -0.14 -19.09
CA LYS A 122 13.86 -0.39 -17.97
C LYS A 122 13.08 -0.54 -16.66
N ASN A 123 11.98 0.22 -16.48
CA ASN A 123 11.18 0.21 -15.25
C ASN A 123 10.46 -1.11 -14.99
N LEU A 124 10.34 -1.96 -16.02
CA LEU A 124 9.73 -3.27 -15.88
C LEU A 124 10.66 -4.33 -15.28
N LYS A 125 11.98 -4.12 -15.25
CA LYS A 125 12.93 -5.20 -14.96
C LYS A 125 12.74 -5.89 -13.58
N PRO A 126 12.51 -5.16 -12.48
CA PRO A 126 12.13 -5.82 -11.22
C PRO A 126 10.77 -6.49 -11.21
N ILE A 127 9.83 -6.09 -12.08
CA ILE A 127 8.58 -6.83 -12.28
C ILE A 127 8.88 -8.15 -13.00
N GLU A 128 9.78 -8.13 -13.99
CA GLU A 128 10.32 -9.33 -14.65
C GLU A 128 10.95 -10.29 -13.63
N ASP A 129 11.78 -9.78 -12.72
CA ASP A 129 12.42 -10.58 -11.66
C ASP A 129 11.40 -11.09 -10.61
N LEU A 130 10.44 -10.26 -10.18
CA LEU A 130 9.46 -10.62 -9.15
C LEU A 130 8.43 -11.64 -9.65
N LEU A 131 7.95 -11.47 -10.88
CA LEU A 131 6.94 -12.33 -11.48
C LEU A 131 7.53 -13.47 -12.30
N GLN A 132 8.85 -13.48 -12.52
CA GLN A 132 9.58 -14.46 -13.34
C GLN A 132 9.04 -14.51 -14.78
N CYS A 133 8.94 -13.33 -15.40
CA CYS A 133 8.40 -13.09 -16.74
C CYS A 133 9.38 -12.27 -17.60
N CYS A 134 9.17 -12.17 -18.91
CA CYS A 134 9.93 -11.25 -19.77
C CYS A 134 9.03 -10.45 -20.71
N GLY A 135 9.21 -9.13 -20.72
CA GLY A 135 8.47 -8.19 -21.53
C GLY A 135 7.13 -7.80 -20.92
N ALA A 136 6.65 -6.61 -21.28
CA ALA A 136 5.40 -6.09 -20.74
C ALA A 136 4.19 -6.90 -21.23
N THR A 137 4.18 -7.21 -22.51
CA THR A 137 3.14 -7.95 -23.22
C THR A 137 3.79 -8.89 -24.24
N ILE A 138 3.00 -9.82 -24.80
CA ILE A 138 3.44 -10.76 -25.84
C ILE A 138 4.12 -10.02 -27.01
N GLU A 139 3.53 -8.91 -27.46
CA GLU A 139 4.01 -8.13 -28.61
C GLU A 139 5.35 -7.43 -28.32
N THR A 140 5.53 -6.98 -27.08
CA THR A 140 6.70 -6.18 -26.69
C THR A 140 7.87 -7.04 -26.24
N LYS A 141 7.65 -8.31 -25.87
CA LYS A 141 8.66 -9.27 -25.42
C LYS A 141 9.93 -9.30 -26.29
N GLN A 142 9.80 -9.32 -27.61
CA GLN A 142 10.96 -9.35 -28.52
C GLN A 142 11.85 -8.12 -28.40
N THR A 143 11.26 -6.95 -28.14
CA THR A 143 11.98 -5.70 -27.93
C THR A 143 12.81 -5.75 -26.64
N TYR A 144 12.26 -6.30 -25.56
CA TYR A 144 12.97 -6.48 -24.29
C TYR A 144 14.16 -7.44 -24.43
N ILE A 145 13.99 -8.52 -25.21
CA ILE A 145 15.08 -9.48 -25.50
C ILE A 145 16.19 -8.80 -26.31
N LYS A 146 15.85 -8.02 -27.35
CA LYS A 146 16.83 -7.31 -28.19
C LYS A 146 17.64 -6.27 -27.41
N GLU A 147 16.99 -5.58 -26.47
CA GLU A 147 17.64 -4.59 -25.62
C GLU A 147 18.38 -5.20 -24.41
N ASN A 148 18.44 -6.55 -24.32
CA ASN A 148 19.03 -7.29 -23.21
C ASN A 148 18.47 -6.89 -21.82
N LEU A 149 17.18 -6.53 -21.77
CA LEU A 149 16.50 -6.19 -20.52
C LEU A 149 16.19 -7.44 -19.69
N CYS A 150 15.89 -8.57 -20.36
CA CYS A 150 15.66 -9.88 -19.75
C CYS A 150 16.74 -10.92 -20.21
N PRO A 151 17.88 -11.05 -19.52
CA PRO A 151 18.90 -12.04 -19.88
C PRO A 151 18.58 -13.45 -19.34
N GLY A 152 19.17 -14.48 -19.95
CA GLY A 152 19.13 -15.86 -19.43
C GLY A 152 17.78 -16.56 -19.58
N GLU A 153 17.41 -17.34 -18.56
CA GLU A 153 16.22 -18.22 -18.56
C GLU A 153 14.88 -17.45 -18.62
N LEU A 154 14.87 -16.15 -18.35
CA LEU A 154 13.68 -15.31 -18.45
C LEU A 154 13.20 -15.15 -19.91
N LYS A 155 14.07 -15.34 -20.90
CA LYS A 155 13.70 -15.23 -22.32
C LYS A 155 12.63 -16.24 -22.73
N ASP A 156 12.63 -17.41 -22.09
CA ASP A 156 11.72 -18.50 -22.38
C ASP A 156 10.43 -18.46 -21.53
N LYS A 157 10.34 -17.51 -20.57
CA LYS A 157 9.15 -17.30 -19.73
C LYS A 157 8.06 -16.52 -20.47
N GLU A 158 6.84 -16.58 -19.96
CA GLU A 158 5.71 -15.77 -20.45
C GLU A 158 5.95 -14.27 -20.22
N ASP A 159 5.15 -13.42 -20.87
CA ASP A 159 5.16 -11.99 -20.62
C ASP A 159 4.55 -11.63 -19.27
N CYS A 160 4.89 -10.46 -18.76
CA CYS A 160 4.52 -10.05 -17.41
C CYS A 160 3.03 -9.77 -17.26
N TYR A 161 2.35 -9.32 -18.32
CA TYR A 161 0.90 -9.20 -18.30
C TYR A 161 0.25 -10.57 -18.12
N THR A 162 0.56 -11.56 -18.96
CA THR A 162 -0.02 -12.91 -18.87
C THR A 162 0.29 -13.59 -17.53
N SER A 163 1.54 -13.48 -17.05
CA SER A 163 1.92 -14.03 -15.73
C SER A 163 1.18 -13.36 -14.57
N LEU A 164 0.97 -12.05 -14.64
CA LEU A 164 0.26 -11.31 -13.59
C LEU A 164 -1.24 -11.65 -13.60
N THR A 165 -1.88 -11.67 -14.75
CA THR A 165 -3.31 -11.99 -14.86
C THR A 165 -3.59 -13.43 -14.44
N GLY A 166 -2.73 -14.38 -14.83
CA GLY A 166 -2.82 -15.77 -14.36
C GLY A 166 -2.66 -15.90 -12.84
N LYS A 167 -1.78 -15.12 -12.21
CA LYS A 167 -1.66 -15.07 -10.74
C LYS A 167 -2.87 -14.42 -10.09
N ILE A 168 -3.41 -13.34 -10.67
CA ILE A 168 -4.62 -12.68 -10.17
C ILE A 168 -5.81 -13.64 -10.23
N ASP A 169 -5.96 -14.41 -11.30
CA ASP A 169 -7.04 -15.40 -11.42
C ASP A 169 -6.87 -16.54 -10.41
N SER A 170 -5.64 -17.03 -10.24
CA SER A 170 -5.33 -18.07 -9.25
C SER A 170 -5.54 -17.60 -7.81
N MET A 171 -5.14 -16.36 -7.50
CA MET A 171 -5.25 -15.76 -6.16
C MET A 171 -6.56 -15.02 -5.93
N GLY A 172 -7.46 -14.98 -6.91
CA GLY A 172 -8.67 -14.17 -6.86
C GLY A 172 -9.57 -14.48 -5.68
N ASN A 173 -9.65 -15.76 -5.29
CA ASN A 173 -10.37 -16.17 -4.08
C ASN A 173 -9.71 -15.62 -2.80
N GLY A 174 -8.38 -15.61 -2.73
CA GLY A 174 -7.63 -15.07 -1.59
C GLY A 174 -7.83 -13.57 -1.44
N LEU A 175 -7.75 -12.81 -2.54
CA LEU A 175 -7.95 -11.35 -2.51
C LEU A 175 -9.36 -10.98 -2.06
N PHE A 176 -10.38 -11.71 -2.54
CA PHE A 176 -11.77 -11.50 -2.12
C PHE A 176 -11.96 -11.79 -0.62
N LEU A 177 -11.40 -12.89 -0.12
CA LEU A 177 -11.46 -13.23 1.31
C LEU A 177 -10.74 -12.19 2.18
N CYS A 178 -9.55 -11.73 1.76
CA CYS A 178 -8.83 -10.67 2.47
C CYS A 178 -9.65 -9.37 2.54
N GLY A 179 -10.32 -8.98 1.46
CA GLY A 179 -11.18 -7.80 1.45
C GLY A 179 -12.39 -7.92 2.39
N ILE A 180 -13.07 -9.08 2.39
CA ILE A 180 -14.15 -9.31 3.36
C ILE A 180 -13.63 -9.23 4.80
N LEU A 181 -12.47 -9.82 5.07
CA LEU A 181 -11.87 -9.77 6.41
C LEU A 181 -11.54 -8.33 6.84
N LEU A 182 -10.99 -7.52 5.93
CA LEU A 182 -10.69 -6.11 6.18
C LEU A 182 -11.96 -5.30 6.45
N LEU A 183 -13.03 -5.49 5.68
CA LEU A 183 -14.35 -4.89 5.93
C LEU A 183 -14.90 -5.25 7.31
N LEU A 184 -14.76 -6.51 7.74
CA LEU A 184 -15.17 -6.94 9.08
C LEU A 184 -14.37 -6.21 10.18
N VAL A 185 -13.04 -6.12 10.04
CA VAL A 185 -12.18 -5.41 10.99
C VAL A 185 -12.55 -3.92 11.08
N GLN A 186 -12.82 -3.28 9.94
CA GLN A 186 -13.27 -1.89 9.90
C GLN A 186 -14.65 -1.71 10.55
N PHE A 187 -15.59 -2.62 10.29
CA PHE A 187 -16.91 -2.60 10.92
C PHE A 187 -16.81 -2.68 12.44
N PHE A 188 -16.01 -3.61 12.98
CA PHE A 188 -15.76 -3.68 14.42
C PHE A 188 -15.09 -2.42 14.95
N SER A 189 -14.14 -1.85 14.21
CA SER A 189 -13.47 -0.59 14.59
C SER A 189 -14.46 0.57 14.71
N ILE A 190 -15.39 0.71 13.76
CA ILE A 190 -16.46 1.73 13.79
C ILE A 190 -17.41 1.48 14.97
N MET A 191 -17.82 0.22 15.19
CA MET A 191 -18.68 -0.15 16.33
C MET A 191 -18.04 0.23 17.67
N PHE A 192 -16.78 -0.16 17.91
CA PHE A 192 -16.07 0.20 19.14
C PHE A 192 -15.89 1.72 19.27
N SER A 193 -15.54 2.41 18.19
CA SER A 193 -15.43 3.86 18.18
C SER A 193 -16.73 4.55 18.59
N ASN A 194 -17.87 4.10 18.06
CA ASN A 194 -19.17 4.68 18.38
C ASN A 194 -19.62 4.39 19.82
N ILE A 195 -19.33 3.19 20.34
CA ILE A 195 -19.58 2.84 21.74
C ILE A 195 -18.77 3.74 22.67
N LEU A 196 -17.48 3.93 22.38
CA LEU A 196 -16.60 4.81 23.16
C LEU A 196 -17.03 6.28 23.08
N CYS A 197 -17.44 6.76 21.90
CA CYS A 197 -18.00 8.11 21.77
C CYS A 197 -19.24 8.31 22.66
N LYS A 198 -20.17 7.35 22.69
CA LYS A 198 -21.34 7.44 23.57
C LYS A 198 -20.97 7.42 25.05
N ALA A 199 -20.06 6.54 25.45
CA ALA A 199 -19.58 6.47 26.83
C ALA A 199 -18.94 7.80 27.28
N PHE A 200 -18.10 8.41 26.45
CA PHE A 200 -17.50 9.71 26.77
C PHE A 200 -18.51 10.87 26.74
N GLN A 201 -19.53 10.81 25.87
CA GLN A 201 -20.60 11.80 25.86
C GLN A 201 -21.45 11.76 27.14
N GLU A 202 -21.66 10.58 27.72
CA GLU A 202 -22.39 10.42 28.99
C GLU A 202 -21.57 10.85 30.20
N HIS A 203 -20.23 10.68 30.17
CA HIS A 203 -19.33 11.09 31.26
C HIS A 203 -18.83 12.54 31.18
N GLY A 204 -18.89 13.18 30.01
CA GLY A 204 -18.46 14.57 29.83
C GLY A 204 -19.46 15.56 30.41
N PRO A 205 -19.09 16.43 31.37
CA PRO A 205 -19.99 17.48 31.84
C PRO A 205 -20.28 18.43 30.67
N ILE A 206 -21.56 18.79 30.54
CA ILE A 206 -22.13 19.87 29.71
C ILE A 206 -21.09 20.97 29.46
N ASN A 207 -20.36 20.96 28.34
CA ASN A 207 -19.52 22.07 27.86
C ASN A 207 -18.96 21.80 26.44
N TYR A 208 -19.86 21.76 25.46
CA TYR A 208 -19.57 22.27 24.12
C TYR A 208 -20.86 22.86 23.57
N ALA A 209 -21.03 24.15 23.87
CA ALA A 209 -21.77 25.07 23.03
C ALA A 209 -21.04 25.25 21.68
#